data_AF-A0A497G6Q9-F1
#
_entry.id   AF-A0A497G6Q9-F1
#
_cell.length_a   1.000
_cell.length_b   1.000
_cell.length_c   1.000
_cell.angle_alpha   90.00
_cell.angle_beta   90.00
_cell.angle_gamma   90.00
#
_symmetry.space_group_name_H-M   'P 1'
#
loop_
_entity.id
_entity.type
_entity.pdbx_description
1 polymer ?
#
loop_
_entity_poly.entity_id
_entity_poly.type
_entity_poly.pdbx_seq_one_letter_code
_entity_poly.pdbx_strand_id
1 'polypeptide(L)' 'MYKIVRGKLELFDEPSHIQYLMLTKSYIYRVKVNPDGTFVAIIKDGESVEKLKNDFKVIEFEEETLENVLI' A
#
# COMPACT_ATOMS: atom_id res chain seq x y z
N MET A 1 -5.36 -5.40 16.21
CA MET A 1 -5.78 -4.14 15.56
C MET A 1 -5.36 -4.19 14.09
N TYR A 2 -5.71 -3.21 13.27
CA TYR A 2 -5.23 -3.13 11.87
C TYR A 2 -4.63 -1.75 11.65
N LYS A 3 -3.60 -1.64 10.81
CA LYS A 3 -3.00 -0.36 10.41
C LYS A 3 -3.33 -0.08 8.95
N ILE A 4 -3.70 1.16 8.65
CA ILE A 4 -3.86 1.65 7.28
C ILE A 4 -2.52 2.24 6.84
N VAL A 5 -2.05 1.81 5.66
CA VAL A 5 -0.83 2.29 5.03
C VAL A 5 -1.18 2.88 3.68
N ARG A 6 -0.59 4.03 3.36
CA ARG A 6 -0.71 4.68 2.06
C ARG A 6 0.68 4.95 1.51
N GLY A 7 0.83 4.80 0.21
CA GLY A 7 2.11 5.06 -0.43
C GLY A 7 2.02 5.00 -1.94
N LYS A 8 3.19 5.04 -2.57
CA LYS A 8 3.36 4.93 -4.00
C LYS A 8 4.34 3.81 -4.32
N LEU A 9 3.97 3.01 -5.32
CA LEU A 9 4.82 1.96 -5.87
C LEU A 9 5.82 2.58 -6.84
N GLU A 10 7.06 2.14 -6.77
CA GLU A 10 8.09 2.49 -7.75
C GLU A 10 8.12 1.53 -8.95
N LEU A 11 7.24 0.53 -8.98
CA LEU A 11 7.21 -0.54 -9.98
C LEU A 11 6.38 -0.14 -11.21
N PHE A 12 6.88 -0.50 -12.40
CA PHE A 12 6.23 -0.30 -13.71
C PHE A 12 5.45 -1.55 -14.16
N ASP A 13 4.54 -2.06 -13.34
CA ASP A 13 3.68 -3.19 -13.71
C ASP A 13 2.20 -2.77 -13.66
N GLU A 14 1.30 -3.61 -14.19
CA GLU A 14 -0.12 -3.34 -14.21
C GLU A 14 -0.67 -3.27 -12.77
N PRO A 15 -1.42 -2.20 -12.40
CA PRO A 15 -1.97 -2.02 -11.06
C PRO A 15 -2.74 -3.25 -10.56
N SER A 16 -3.50 -3.88 -11.46
CA SER A 16 -4.28 -5.10 -11.20
C SER A 16 -3.38 -6.26 -10.76
N HIS A 17 -2.24 -6.43 -11.43
CA HIS A 17 -1.26 -7.47 -11.12
C HIS A 17 -0.61 -7.22 -9.76
N ILE A 18 -0.16 -5.98 -9.48
CA ILE A 18 0.42 -5.65 -8.17
C ILE A 18 -0.59 -5.84 -7.04
N GLN A 19 -1.85 -5.43 -7.25
CA GLN A 19 -2.91 -5.63 -6.27
C GLN A 19 -3.12 -7.12 -5.97
N TYR A 20 -3.14 -7.95 -7.01
CA TYR A 20 -3.21 -9.40 -6.84
C TYR A 20 -2.03 -9.92 -6.00
N LEU A 21 -0.80 -9.58 -6.36
CA LEU A 21 0.41 -10.01 -5.63
C LEU A 21 0.37 -9.58 -4.15
N MET A 22 -0.05 -8.35 -3.86
CA MET A 22 -0.20 -7.86 -2.49
C MET A 22 -1.25 -8.67 -1.71
N LEU A 23 -2.40 -8.99 -2.30
CA LEU A 23 -3.42 -9.79 -1.63
C LEU A 23 -2.98 -11.23 -1.33
N THR A 24 -1.96 -11.76 -2.01
CA THR A 24 -1.37 -13.07 -1.67
C THR A 24 -0.50 -13.04 -0.40
N LYS A 25 -0.16 -11.85 0.11
CA LYS A 25 0.64 -11.70 1.33
C LYS A 25 -0.22 -11.89 2.56
N SER A 26 0.18 -12.81 3.44
CA SER A 26 -0.57 -13.19 4.65
C SER A 26 -0.82 -12.07 5.66
N TYR A 27 -0.08 -10.96 5.57
CA TYR A 27 -0.18 -9.81 6.45
C TYR A 27 -1.00 -8.64 5.86
N ILE A 28 -1.45 -8.74 4.61
CA ILE A 28 -2.28 -7.74 3.93
C ILE A 28 -3.71 -8.25 3.92
N TYR A 29 -4.61 -7.56 4.63
CA TYR A 29 -6.02 -7.91 4.68
C TYR A 29 -6.78 -7.39 3.46
N ARG A 30 -6.44 -6.17 3.04
CA ARG A 30 -7.06 -5.50 1.89
C ARG A 30 -6.06 -4.54 1.26
N VAL A 31 -6.12 -4.40 -0.04
CA VAL A 31 -5.37 -3.37 -0.76
C VAL A 31 -6.17 -2.86 -1.95
N LYS A 32 -5.98 -1.59 -2.29
CA LYS A 32 -6.37 -0.99 -3.55
C LYS A 32 -5.16 -0.32 -4.15
N VAL A 33 -4.82 -0.65 -5.39
CA VAL A 33 -3.79 0.02 -6.17
C VAL A 33 -4.46 0.83 -7.27
N ASN A 34 -4.09 2.11 -7.39
CA ASN A 34 -4.60 3.01 -8.40
C ASN A 34 -3.71 2.98 -9.67
N PRO A 35 -4.22 3.41 -10.83
CA PRO A 35 -3.45 3.44 -12.08
C PRO A 35 -2.18 4.28 -12.06
N ASP A 36 -2.09 5.27 -11.17
CA ASP A 36 -0.92 6.14 -10.98
C ASP A 36 0.17 5.53 -10.07
N GLY A 37 -0.01 4.28 -9.65
CA GLY A 37 0.89 3.55 -8.76
C GLY A 37 0.69 3.88 -7.27
N THR A 38 -0.25 4.77 -6.92
CA THR A 38 -0.59 5.00 -5.51
C THR A 38 -1.42 3.84 -4.97
N PHE A 39 -1.32 3.56 -3.68
CA PHE A 39 -2.10 2.48 -3.06
C PHE A 39 -2.54 2.82 -1.64
N VAL A 40 -3.57 2.08 -1.21
CA VAL A 40 -4.03 2.04 0.18
C VAL A 40 -4.12 0.59 0.60
N ALA A 41 -3.42 0.21 1.67
CA ALA A 41 -3.41 -1.15 2.21
C ALA A 41 -3.85 -1.16 3.68
N ILE A 42 -4.56 -2.22 4.07
CA ILE A 42 -4.89 -2.55 5.46
C ILE A 42 -3.99 -3.73 5.85
N ILE A 43 -3.09 -3.50 6.79
CA ILE A 43 -2.16 -4.52 7.29
C ILE A 43 -2.57 -4.99 8.69
N LYS A 44 -2.28 -6.26 8.98
CA LYS A 44 -2.52 -6.86 10.30
C LYS A 44 -1.61 -6.23 11.36
N ASP A 45 -2.11 -6.07 12.59
CA ASP A 45 -1.28 -5.60 13.72
C ASP A 45 -0.03 -6.45 13.93
N GLY A 46 1.05 -5.80 14.34
CA GLY A 46 2.34 -6.44 14.62
C GLY A 46 3.19 -6.72 13.38
N GLU A 47 2.66 -6.43 12.20
CA GLU A 47 3.39 -6.53 10.93
C GLU A 47 3.96 -5.16 10.55
N SER A 48 5.24 -5.14 10.16
CA SER A 48 5.94 -3.89 9.84
C SER A 48 5.69 -3.47 8.40
N VAL A 49 5.47 -2.16 8.19
CA VAL A 49 5.39 -1.56 6.85
C VAL A 49 6.68 -1.79 6.06
N GLU A 50 7.80 -2.04 6.75
CA GLU A 50 9.07 -2.46 6.13
C GLU A 50 8.94 -3.73 5.28
N LYS A 51 8.06 -4.68 5.64
CA LYS A 51 7.79 -5.84 4.76
C LYS A 51 7.18 -5.42 3.43
N LEU A 52 6.29 -4.43 3.45
CA LEU A 52 5.68 -3.87 2.25
C LEU A 52 6.72 -3.16 1.37
N LYS A 53 7.64 -2.41 1.98
CA LYS A 53 8.75 -1.75 1.28
C LYS A 53 9.70 -2.75 0.63
N ASN A 54 10.06 -3.82 1.35
CA ASN A 54 10.94 -4.87 0.85
C ASN A 54 10.31 -5.65 -0.30
N ASP A 55 9.03 -5.99 -0.19
CA ASP A 55 8.34 -6.83 -1.18
C ASP A 55 7.92 -6.05 -2.44
N PHE A 56 7.60 -4.76 -2.33
CA PHE A 56 6.94 -4.00 -3.40
C PHE A 56 7.61 -2.67 -3.77
N LYS A 57 8.78 -2.32 -3.19
CA LYS A 57 9.46 -1.03 -3.42
C LYS A 57 8.51 0.17 -3.29
N VAL A 58 8.17 0.45 -2.05
CA VAL A 58 7.15 1.43 -1.69
C VAL A 58 7.79 2.68 -1.09
N ILE A 59 7.36 3.83 -1.58
CA ILE A 59 7.54 5.11 -0.90
C ILE A 59 6.27 5.36 -0.07
N GLU A 60 6.39 5.38 1.26
CA GLU A 60 5.28 5.79 2.12
C GLU A 60 5.04 7.29 1.94
N PHE A 61 3.77 7.70 1.90
CA PHE A 61 3.48 9.11 2.12
C PHE A 61 3.71 9.37 3.61
N GLU A 62 4.69 10.23 3.94
CA GLU A 62 4.67 10.87 5.25
C GLU A 62 3.30 11.52 5.39
N GLU A 63 2.70 11.41 6.58
CA GLU A 63 1.34 11.84 6.88
C GLU A 63 1.27 13.37 6.82
N GLU A 64 1.43 13.98 5.63
CA GLU A 64 1.09 15.38 5.39
C GLU A 64 -0.44 15.44 5.38
N THR A 65 -0.96 15.70 6.57
CA THR A 65 -2.30 16.25 6.88
C THR A 65 -3.39 15.91 5.87
N LEU A 66 -4.30 15.04 6.31
CA LEU A 66 -5.57 14.56 5.71
C LEU A 66 -6.55 15.64 5.18
N GLU A 67 -6.12 16.87 4.90
CA GLU A 67 -7.00 17.95 4.48
C GLU A 67 -7.23 18.03 2.96
N ASN A 68 -6.44 17.36 2.11
CA ASN A 68 -6.48 17.63 0.65
C ASN A 68 -6.80 16.44 -0.27
N VAL A 69 -7.38 15.34 0.22
CA VAL A 69 -7.74 14.18 -0.64
C VAL A 69 -9.26 13.94 -0.72
N LEU A 70 -10.05 15.01 -0.66
CA LEU A 70 -11.47 15.00 -1.01
C LEU A 70 -11.85 16.29 -1.76
N ILE A 71 -11.42 16.41 -3.01
CA ILE A 71 -12.15 17.14 -4.07
C ILE A 71 -12.08 16.31 -5.34
#